data_AF-A0A0C2XGF7-F1
#
_entry.id   AF-A0A0C2XGF7-F1
#
_cell.length_a   1.000
_cell.length_b   1.000
_cell.length_c   1.000
_cell.angle_alpha   90.00
_cell.angle_beta   90.00
_cell.angle_gamma   90.00
#
_symmetry.space_group_name_H-M   'P 1'
#
loop_
_entity.id
_entity.type
_entity.pdbx_description
1 polymer ?
#
loop_
_entity_poly.entity_id
_entity_poly.type
_entity_poly.pdbx_seq_one_letter_code
_entity_poly.pdbx_strand_id
1 'polypeptide(L)'
;MTQANNEEQLDYSQPLATLIRKGTIKQHDTLSESPGAKLLTSGELSLDEYVRYLMMLWHIYSALEQALEQHAAHPALESTYNPSLLARTSSLSADISHFLQLPEDAWKFHPIFVNLTTNMPPILAAYIARLQLLSSTPTTSAFDGPTQLLSHAYVRYLGDLSGGQIARYAIATAYDLKEPFVVDAAAADSGSSDQPLFSYGHVPGVTFYAFQSLHSNKPANQGEIKRIKLWFKDSMNSAGEKLGVVGKRAILSEVKTAYELNGALLASLQGPGADGSSVKSKPKSNTSASPMHIVIVLLAVYLAHFVWSTSVADLLRFEQWITSILTR
;
A
#
# COMPACT_ATOMS: atom_id res chain seq x y z
N MET A 1 -27.87 9.81 -30.73
CA MET A 1 -28.57 8.68 -30.08
C MET A 1 -27.53 7.87 -29.31
N THR A 2 -27.56 8.04 -27.98
CA THR A 2 -27.03 7.15 -26.91
C THR A 2 -25.65 6.49 -27.07
N GLN A 3 -24.59 7.23 -26.68
CA GLN A 3 -23.51 6.64 -25.88
C GLN A 3 -23.90 6.79 -24.41
N ALA A 4 -24.78 5.92 -23.94
CA ALA A 4 -25.11 5.79 -22.52
C ALA A 4 -25.13 4.30 -22.18
N ASN A 5 -24.42 3.98 -21.09
CA ASN A 5 -24.56 2.77 -20.29
C ASN A 5 -23.90 1.49 -20.82
N ASN A 6 -22.61 1.34 -20.50
CA ASN A 6 -22.03 0.05 -20.12
C ASN A 6 -21.09 0.24 -18.90
N GLU A 7 -21.44 1.16 -17.98
CA GLU A 7 -21.06 0.93 -16.58
C GLU A 7 -21.97 -0.20 -16.12
N GLU A 8 -21.39 -1.40 -15.95
CA GLU A 8 -22.06 -2.55 -15.35
C GLU A 8 -22.82 -2.06 -14.11
N GLN A 9 -24.15 -2.10 -14.15
CA GLN A 9 -24.97 -1.56 -13.07
C GLN A 9 -24.67 -2.37 -11.81
N LEU A 10 -23.84 -1.80 -10.93
CA LEU A 10 -23.39 -2.49 -9.73
C LEU A 10 -24.60 -2.90 -8.88
N ASP A 11 -24.65 -4.19 -8.53
CA ASP A 11 -25.69 -4.74 -7.67
C ASP A 11 -25.37 -4.44 -6.19
N TYR A 12 -26.00 -3.38 -5.67
CA TYR A 12 -25.78 -2.88 -4.31
C TYR A 12 -26.24 -3.83 -3.19
N SER A 13 -26.89 -4.96 -3.52
CA SER A 13 -27.13 -6.04 -2.57
C SER A 13 -25.84 -6.77 -2.18
N GLN A 14 -24.80 -6.69 -3.01
CA GLN A 14 -23.51 -7.35 -2.76
C GLN A 14 -22.75 -6.69 -1.59
N PRO A 15 -21.83 -7.45 -0.95
CA PRO A 15 -20.96 -6.91 0.09
C PRO A 15 -20.12 -5.72 -0.43
N LEU A 16 -19.90 -4.70 0.41
CA LEU A 16 -19.19 -3.48 0.01
C LEU A 16 -17.80 -3.75 -0.57
N ALA A 17 -17.03 -4.67 0.03
CA ALA A 17 -15.71 -5.03 -0.48
C ALA A 17 -15.76 -5.63 -1.90
N THR A 18 -16.85 -6.36 -2.22
CA THR A 18 -17.08 -6.91 -3.57
C THR A 18 -17.41 -5.80 -4.55
N LEU A 19 -18.27 -4.87 -4.16
CA LEU A 19 -18.64 -3.71 -4.96
C LEU A 19 -17.42 -2.84 -5.30
N ILE A 20 -16.60 -2.52 -4.30
CA ILE A 20 -15.39 -1.73 -4.51
C ILE A 20 -14.46 -2.47 -5.46
N ARG A 21 -14.14 -3.74 -5.19
CA ARG A 21 -13.27 -4.54 -6.06
C ARG A 21 -13.73 -4.51 -7.52
N LYS A 22 -15.02 -4.77 -7.79
CA LYS A 22 -15.59 -4.75 -9.15
C LYS A 22 -15.54 -3.35 -9.77
N GLY A 23 -15.92 -2.34 -8.99
CA GLY A 23 -15.96 -0.95 -9.44
C GLY A 23 -14.60 -0.32 -9.71
N THR A 24 -13.51 -0.93 -9.25
CA THR A 24 -12.17 -0.33 -9.29
C THR A 24 -11.10 -1.19 -9.97
N ILE A 25 -11.47 -2.27 -10.67
CA ILE A 25 -10.50 -3.14 -11.37
C ILE A 25 -9.60 -2.31 -12.30
N LYS A 26 -10.19 -1.44 -13.13
CA LYS A 26 -9.43 -0.61 -14.08
C LYS A 26 -8.47 0.35 -13.38
N GLN A 27 -8.92 1.00 -12.31
CA GLN A 27 -8.11 1.93 -11.51
C GLN A 27 -6.97 1.20 -10.81
N HIS A 28 -7.24 0.02 -10.24
CA HIS A 28 -6.24 -0.83 -9.63
C HIS A 28 -5.16 -1.24 -10.64
N ASP A 29 -5.57 -1.77 -11.80
CA ASP A 29 -4.66 -2.24 -12.84
C ASP A 29 -3.79 -1.08 -13.34
N THR A 30 -4.42 0.05 -13.67
CA THR A 30 -3.72 1.28 -14.09
C THR A 30 -2.69 1.76 -13.07
N LEU A 31 -3.06 1.75 -11.78
CA LEU A 31 -2.15 2.14 -10.70
C LEU A 31 -0.96 1.17 -10.60
N SER A 32 -1.23 -0.14 -10.64
CA SER A 32 -0.22 -1.19 -10.51
C SER A 32 0.79 -1.21 -11.66
N GLU A 33 0.34 -0.82 -12.86
CA GLU A 33 1.18 -0.77 -14.07
C GLU A 33 1.91 0.57 -14.25
N SER A 34 1.61 1.56 -13.40
CA SER A 34 2.17 2.91 -13.49
C SER A 34 3.71 2.90 -13.36
N PRO A 35 4.42 3.84 -14.00
CA PRO A 35 5.88 3.93 -13.89
C PRO A 35 6.37 4.05 -12.43
N GLY A 36 5.69 4.85 -11.60
CA GLY A 36 6.04 4.99 -10.18
C GLY A 36 5.86 3.70 -9.37
N ALA A 37 4.79 2.94 -9.63
CA ALA A 37 4.60 1.64 -9.01
C ALA A 37 5.72 0.66 -9.40
N LYS A 38 6.13 0.67 -10.67
CA LYS A 38 7.26 -0.13 -11.16
C LYS A 38 8.58 0.27 -10.53
N LEU A 39 8.87 1.57 -10.39
CA LEU A 39 10.07 2.06 -9.70
C LEU A 39 10.15 1.58 -8.24
N LEU A 40 9.02 1.61 -7.52
CA LEU A 40 8.96 1.11 -6.14
C LEU A 40 9.14 -0.41 -6.06
N THR A 41 8.42 -1.16 -6.89
CA THR A 41 8.40 -2.63 -6.84
C THR A 41 9.62 -3.29 -7.47
N SER A 42 10.45 -2.54 -8.21
CA SER A 42 11.76 -2.96 -8.70
C SER A 42 12.92 -2.51 -7.80
N GLY A 43 12.67 -1.62 -6.83
CA GLY A 43 13.73 -1.05 -5.99
C GLY A 43 14.68 -0.11 -6.77
N GLU A 44 14.18 0.55 -7.81
CA GLU A 44 14.96 1.41 -8.69
C GLU A 44 15.02 2.88 -8.25
N LEU A 45 14.27 3.28 -7.22
CA LEU A 45 14.38 4.63 -6.68
C LEU A 45 15.77 4.90 -6.09
N SER A 46 16.24 6.14 -6.18
CA SER A 46 17.37 6.59 -5.36
C SER A 46 16.96 6.60 -3.89
N LEU A 47 17.94 6.51 -2.98
CA LEU A 47 17.66 6.58 -1.55
C LEU A 47 16.96 7.90 -1.18
N ASP A 48 17.44 9.03 -1.71
CA ASP A 48 16.88 10.36 -1.44
C ASP A 48 15.44 10.46 -1.95
N GLU A 49 15.15 9.92 -3.13
CA GLU A 49 13.79 9.89 -3.69
C GLU A 49 12.86 8.97 -2.90
N TYR A 50 13.36 7.81 -2.43
CA TYR A 50 12.57 6.94 -1.57
C TYR A 50 12.30 7.59 -0.21
N VAL A 51 13.28 8.26 0.40
CA VAL A 51 13.07 9.05 1.63
C VAL A 51 12.06 10.17 1.38
N ARG A 52 12.15 10.89 0.25
CA ARG A 52 11.16 11.89 -0.14
C ARG A 52 9.76 11.27 -0.25
N TYR A 53 9.64 10.10 -0.86
CA TYR A 53 8.38 9.36 -0.94
C TYR A 53 7.83 8.99 0.44
N LEU A 54 8.67 8.48 1.35
CA LEU A 54 8.25 8.19 2.73
C LEU A 54 7.76 9.46 3.46
N MET A 55 8.40 10.61 3.24
CA MET A 55 7.94 11.89 3.80
C MET A 55 6.59 12.33 3.21
N MET A 56 6.35 12.12 1.91
CA MET A 56 5.04 12.36 1.31
C MET A 56 3.97 11.44 1.90
N LEU A 57 4.30 10.15 2.08
CA LEU A 57 3.40 9.20 2.75
C LEU A 57 3.14 9.62 4.19
N TRP A 58 4.16 10.06 4.95
CA TRP A 58 4.00 10.50 6.33
C TRP A 58 2.96 11.61 6.45
N HIS A 59 2.96 12.59 5.54
CA HIS A 59 1.93 13.62 5.51
C HIS A 59 0.52 13.06 5.21
N ILE A 60 0.41 12.13 4.25
CA ILE A 60 -0.89 11.53 3.86
C ILE A 60 -1.45 10.66 4.99
N TYR A 61 -0.64 9.76 5.57
CA TYR A 61 -1.06 8.92 6.68
C TYR A 61 -1.34 9.73 7.93
N SER A 62 -0.55 10.78 8.21
CA SER A 62 -0.84 11.64 9.36
C SER A 62 -2.20 12.32 9.21
N ALA A 63 -2.55 12.82 8.03
CA ALA A 63 -3.87 13.41 7.78
C ALA A 63 -5.00 12.36 7.81
N LEU A 64 -4.78 11.19 7.21
CA LEU A 64 -5.75 10.08 7.19
C LEU A 64 -6.01 9.57 8.60
N GLU A 65 -4.97 9.28 9.38
CA GLU A 65 -5.09 8.70 10.72
C GLU A 65 -5.67 9.67 11.73
N GLN A 66 -5.36 10.98 11.63
CA GLN A 66 -6.04 12.00 12.42
C GLN A 66 -7.54 12.06 12.10
N ALA A 67 -7.90 11.99 10.81
CA ALA A 67 -9.30 11.98 10.40
C ALA A 67 -10.04 10.70 10.85
N LEU A 68 -9.39 9.54 10.78
CA LEU A 68 -9.94 8.27 11.25
C LEU A 68 -10.13 8.26 12.78
N GLU A 69 -9.17 8.77 13.55
CA GLU A 69 -9.29 8.91 15.01
C GLU A 69 -10.43 9.87 15.38
N GLN A 70 -10.50 11.04 14.73
CA GLN A 70 -11.54 12.03 14.98
C GLN A 70 -12.95 11.45 14.76
N HIS A 71 -13.10 10.52 13.82
CA HIS A 71 -14.37 9.90 13.44
C HIS A 71 -14.43 8.41 13.79
N ALA A 72 -13.65 7.96 14.79
CA ALA A 72 -13.53 6.54 15.13
C ALA A 72 -14.86 5.87 15.49
N ALA A 73 -15.80 6.62 16.10
CA ALA A 73 -17.14 6.13 16.46
C ALA A 73 -18.18 6.25 15.33
N HIS A 74 -17.79 6.74 14.15
CA HIS A 74 -18.71 6.91 13.04
C HIS A 74 -19.15 5.54 12.49
N PRO A 75 -20.45 5.29 12.18
CA PRO A 75 -20.93 3.98 11.74
C PRO A 75 -20.21 3.39 10.52
N ALA A 76 -19.65 4.25 9.67
CA ALA A 76 -18.85 3.83 8.52
C ALA A 76 -17.44 3.34 8.90
N LEU A 77 -16.87 3.83 10.01
CA LEU A 77 -15.46 3.67 10.33
C LEU A 77 -15.21 2.75 11.53
N GLU A 78 -16.15 2.71 12.50
CA GLU A 78 -15.99 2.03 13.79
C GLU A 78 -15.49 0.59 13.69
N SER A 79 -16.01 -0.16 12.71
CA SER A 79 -15.68 -1.59 12.54
C SER A 79 -14.30 -1.82 11.94
N THR A 80 -13.78 -0.83 11.22
CA THR A 80 -12.46 -0.87 10.57
C THR A 80 -11.39 -0.13 11.36
N TYR A 81 -11.78 0.62 12.40
CA TYR A 81 -10.89 1.42 13.21
C TYR A 81 -10.06 0.53 14.14
N ASN A 82 -8.79 0.31 13.79
CA ASN A 82 -7.82 -0.40 14.63
C ASN A 82 -6.43 0.22 14.46
N PRO A 83 -6.11 1.32 15.18
CA PRO A 83 -4.85 2.03 15.02
C PRO A 83 -3.65 1.16 15.41
N SER A 84 -3.78 0.30 16.42
CA SER A 84 -2.70 -0.61 16.83
C SER A 84 -2.25 -1.57 15.71
N LEU A 85 -3.17 -1.92 14.82
CA LEU A 85 -2.92 -2.81 13.69
C LEU A 85 -2.53 -2.06 12.42
N LEU A 86 -3.22 -0.95 12.13
CA LEU A 86 -3.18 -0.31 10.80
C LEU A 86 -2.43 1.02 10.76
N ALA A 87 -2.25 1.74 11.87
CA ALA A 87 -1.59 3.05 11.83
C ALA A 87 -0.13 2.92 11.38
N ARG A 88 0.29 3.82 10.49
CA ARG A 88 1.56 3.81 9.75
C ARG A 88 2.44 5.02 10.07
N THR A 89 1.87 6.13 10.55
CA THR A 89 2.61 7.40 10.73
C THR A 89 3.89 7.23 11.57
N SER A 90 3.83 6.50 12.68
CA SER A 90 5.01 6.24 13.52
C SER A 90 6.05 5.37 12.82
N SER A 91 5.62 4.35 12.07
CA SER A 91 6.55 3.48 11.32
C SER A 91 7.24 4.26 10.19
N LEU A 92 6.51 5.13 9.50
CA LEU A 92 7.06 6.04 8.49
C LEU A 92 8.11 6.98 9.09
N SER A 93 7.82 7.57 10.24
CA SER A 93 8.75 8.44 10.96
C SER A 93 10.05 7.70 11.36
N ALA A 94 9.93 6.49 11.88
CA ALA A 94 11.06 5.63 12.22
C ALA A 94 11.89 5.22 10.99
N ASP A 95 11.25 4.87 9.87
CA ASP A 95 11.95 4.51 8.63
C ASP A 95 12.68 5.71 8.01
N ILE A 96 12.06 6.90 8.01
CA ILE A 96 12.70 8.16 7.56
C ILE A 96 13.95 8.45 8.41
N SER A 97 13.80 8.38 9.74
CA SER A 97 14.90 8.55 10.70
C SER A 97 16.03 7.54 10.43
N HIS A 98 15.69 6.28 10.19
CA HIS A 98 16.65 5.23 9.86
C HIS A 98 17.45 5.57 8.60
N PHE A 99 16.82 5.89 7.47
CA PHE A 99 17.57 6.16 6.25
C PHE A 99 18.43 7.43 6.31
N LEU A 100 17.96 8.45 7.05
CA LEU A 100 18.74 9.68 7.25
C LEU A 100 19.83 9.55 8.30
N GLN A 101 19.83 8.46 9.09
CA GLN A 101 20.73 8.26 10.22
C GLN A 101 20.66 9.44 11.22
N LEU A 102 19.44 9.91 11.50
CA LEU A 102 19.14 11.02 12.40
C LEU A 102 18.21 10.57 13.52
N PRO A 103 18.27 11.18 14.71
CA PRO A 103 17.21 11.05 15.71
C PRO A 103 15.82 11.35 15.12
N GLU A 104 14.78 10.69 15.64
CA GLU A 104 13.43 10.79 15.07
C GLU A 104 12.82 12.20 15.21
N ASP A 105 13.22 12.97 16.22
CA ASP A 105 12.83 14.37 16.39
C ASP A 105 13.60 15.32 15.45
N ALA A 106 14.68 14.86 14.81
CA ALA A 106 15.56 15.69 13.99
C ALA A 106 15.26 15.62 12.48
N TRP A 107 14.62 14.55 11.97
CA TRP A 107 14.47 14.36 10.51
C TRP A 107 13.61 15.44 9.84
N LYS A 108 12.71 16.09 10.58
CA LYS A 108 11.90 17.22 10.07
C LYS A 108 12.72 18.49 9.79
N PHE A 109 13.97 18.56 10.25
CA PHE A 109 14.90 19.65 9.91
C PHE A 109 15.81 19.29 8.72
N HIS A 110 15.73 18.06 8.21
CA HIS A 110 16.52 17.64 7.07
C HIS A 110 16.15 18.42 5.79
N PRO A 111 17.11 18.80 4.93
CA PRO A 111 16.84 19.60 3.73
C PRO A 111 15.75 19.02 2.80
N ILE A 112 15.64 17.69 2.68
CA ILE A 112 14.58 17.04 1.89
C ILE A 112 13.19 17.40 2.44
N PHE A 113 12.99 17.33 3.76
CA PHE A 113 11.70 17.65 4.37
C PHE A 113 11.39 19.15 4.33
N VAL A 114 12.40 19.99 4.58
CA VAL A 114 12.25 21.44 4.49
C VAL A 114 11.89 21.85 3.05
N ASN A 115 12.52 21.23 2.04
CA ASN A 115 12.17 21.47 0.65
C ASN A 115 10.75 20.98 0.34
N LEU A 116 10.38 19.78 0.78
CA LEU A 116 9.05 19.21 0.56
C LEU A 116 7.94 20.07 1.19
N THR A 117 8.19 20.71 2.33
CA THR A 117 7.20 21.57 3.00
C THR A 117 7.16 22.98 2.41
N THR A 118 8.30 23.54 2.00
CA THR A 118 8.37 24.88 1.37
C THR A 118 7.93 24.87 -0.09
N ASN A 119 8.18 23.78 -0.82
CA ASN A 119 7.84 23.58 -2.23
C ASN A 119 6.95 22.34 -2.39
N MET A 120 5.83 22.32 -1.65
CA MET A 120 4.96 21.15 -1.62
C MET A 120 4.43 20.78 -3.01
N PRO A 121 4.62 19.52 -3.47
CA PRO A 121 4.04 19.04 -4.71
C PRO A 121 2.53 19.25 -4.72
N PRO A 122 1.93 19.80 -5.80
CA PRO A 122 0.49 20.07 -5.85
C PRO A 122 -0.36 18.84 -5.54
N ILE A 123 0.09 17.64 -5.95
CA ILE A 123 -0.61 16.40 -5.67
C ILE A 123 -0.61 16.02 -4.19
N LEU A 124 0.49 16.27 -3.48
CA LEU A 124 0.56 16.02 -2.04
C LEU A 124 -0.40 16.95 -1.29
N ALA A 125 -0.37 18.25 -1.64
CA ALA A 125 -1.28 19.24 -1.09
C ALA A 125 -2.75 18.88 -1.35
N ALA A 126 -3.08 18.46 -2.58
CA ALA A 126 -4.43 18.05 -2.95
C ALA A 126 -4.91 16.82 -2.17
N TYR A 127 -4.06 15.83 -1.95
CA TYR A 127 -4.42 14.64 -1.17
C TYR A 127 -4.68 15.02 0.30
N ILE A 128 -3.76 15.76 0.94
CA ILE A 128 -3.94 16.22 2.33
C ILE A 128 -5.24 17.05 2.45
N ALA A 129 -5.45 17.99 1.54
CA ALA A 129 -6.65 18.84 1.53
C ALA A 129 -7.93 18.02 1.36
N ARG A 130 -7.92 16.97 0.52
CA ARG A 130 -9.09 16.10 0.36
C ARG A 130 -9.42 15.38 1.66
N LEU A 131 -8.43 14.81 2.35
CA LEU A 131 -8.63 14.12 3.63
C LEU A 131 -9.15 15.06 4.71
N GLN A 132 -8.60 16.28 4.79
CA GLN A 132 -9.07 17.32 5.72
C GLN A 132 -10.49 17.79 5.40
N LEU A 133 -10.83 17.95 4.12
CA LEU A 133 -12.18 18.29 3.66
C LEU A 133 -13.17 17.20 4.07
N LEU A 134 -12.85 15.92 3.84
CA LEU A 134 -13.70 14.80 4.26
C LEU A 134 -13.89 14.77 5.78
N SER A 135 -12.82 14.99 6.56
CA SER A 135 -12.91 15.02 8.02
C SER A 135 -13.76 16.20 8.55
N SER A 136 -13.72 17.35 7.89
CA SER A 136 -14.43 18.56 8.34
C SER A 136 -15.85 18.69 7.80
N THR A 137 -16.25 17.84 6.85
CA THR A 137 -17.59 17.85 6.27
C THR A 137 -18.61 17.34 7.30
N PRO A 138 -19.68 18.11 7.58
CA PRO A 138 -20.68 17.72 8.59
C PRO A 138 -21.36 16.37 8.33
N THR A 139 -21.62 15.63 9.41
CA THR A 139 -22.33 14.34 9.43
C THR A 139 -23.85 14.53 9.40
N THR A 140 -24.36 14.99 8.26
CA THR A 140 -25.81 15.30 8.13
C THR A 140 -26.57 14.34 7.22
N SER A 141 -25.89 13.39 6.57
CA SER A 141 -26.51 12.37 5.72
C SER A 141 -25.58 11.18 5.50
N ALA A 142 -26.08 10.07 4.96
CA ALA A 142 -25.25 8.95 4.50
C ALA A 142 -24.28 9.28 3.33
N PHE A 143 -24.26 10.55 2.89
CA PHE A 143 -23.31 11.12 1.94
C PHE A 143 -22.41 12.16 2.63
N ASP A 144 -21.98 11.86 3.85
CA ASP A 144 -21.05 12.71 4.60
C ASP A 144 -19.59 12.34 4.34
N GLY A 145 -18.71 13.28 4.69
CA GLY A 145 -17.27 13.11 4.51
C GLY A 145 -16.67 11.94 5.31
N PRO A 146 -17.06 11.71 6.58
CA PRO A 146 -16.58 10.56 7.35
C PRO A 146 -16.91 9.21 6.73
N THR A 147 -18.09 9.05 6.10
CA THR A 147 -18.41 7.84 5.31
C THR A 147 -17.40 7.62 4.19
N GLN A 148 -17.00 8.70 3.51
CA GLN A 148 -16.08 8.65 2.39
C GLN A 148 -14.62 8.40 2.80
N LEU A 149 -14.21 8.70 4.04
CA LEU A 149 -12.87 8.37 4.57
C LEU A 149 -12.56 6.88 4.49
N LEU A 150 -13.57 6.00 4.60
CA LEU A 150 -13.39 4.56 4.47
C LEU A 150 -12.77 4.17 3.11
N SER A 151 -13.04 4.96 2.07
CA SER A 151 -12.50 4.77 0.72
C SER A 151 -10.98 4.93 0.70
N HIS A 152 -10.46 5.95 1.39
CA HIS A 152 -9.02 6.19 1.49
C HIS A 152 -8.33 5.15 2.37
N ALA A 153 -8.95 4.79 3.50
CA ALA A 153 -8.48 3.70 4.35
C ALA A 153 -8.38 2.39 3.57
N TYR A 154 -9.40 2.06 2.76
CA TYR A 154 -9.38 0.89 1.88
C TYR A 154 -8.20 0.93 0.90
N VAL A 155 -8.08 1.99 0.09
CA VAL A 155 -7.05 2.06 -0.96
C VAL A 155 -5.65 1.98 -0.37
N ARG A 156 -5.39 2.68 0.75
CA ARG A 156 -4.08 2.70 1.40
C ARG A 156 -3.80 1.37 2.12
N TYR A 157 -4.60 1.00 3.12
CA TYR A 157 -4.28 -0.17 3.96
C TYR A 157 -4.31 -1.50 3.18
N LEU A 158 -5.26 -1.71 2.26
CA LEU A 158 -5.27 -2.94 1.46
C LEU A 158 -4.16 -2.95 0.41
N GLY A 159 -3.74 -1.77 -0.07
CA GLY A 159 -2.55 -1.60 -0.90
C GLY A 159 -1.29 -2.04 -0.15
N ASP A 160 -1.10 -1.56 1.07
CA ASP A 160 0.05 -1.90 1.92
C ASP A 160 0.12 -3.40 2.27
N LEU A 161 -1.04 -4.01 2.54
CA LEU A 161 -1.20 -5.44 2.82
C LEU A 161 -1.12 -6.34 1.55
N SER A 162 -0.97 -5.73 0.37
CA SER A 162 -0.90 -6.44 -0.92
C SER A 162 0.37 -6.02 -1.67
N GLY A 163 0.30 -5.02 -2.55
CA GLY A 163 1.46 -4.54 -3.32
C GLY A 163 2.58 -3.99 -2.43
N GLY A 164 2.25 -3.46 -1.24
CA GLY A 164 3.24 -3.00 -0.28
C GLY A 164 4.18 -4.11 0.20
N GLN A 165 3.76 -5.37 0.22
CA GLN A 165 4.64 -6.49 0.57
C GLN A 165 5.68 -6.78 -0.52
N ILE A 166 5.34 -6.52 -1.78
CA ILE A 166 6.29 -6.59 -2.90
C ILE A 166 7.28 -5.44 -2.81
N ALA A 167 6.79 -4.21 -2.58
CA ALA A 167 7.64 -3.04 -2.39
C ALA A 167 8.60 -3.24 -1.20
N ARG A 168 8.13 -3.77 -0.07
CA ARG A 168 8.95 -4.12 1.10
C ARG A 168 10.17 -4.95 0.72
N TYR A 169 9.94 -6.05 0.00
CA TYR A 169 11.00 -6.96 -0.43
C TYR A 169 11.98 -6.27 -1.39
N ALA A 170 11.46 -5.55 -2.39
CA ALA A 170 12.27 -4.85 -3.37
C ALA A 170 13.17 -3.79 -2.72
N ILE A 171 12.62 -3.00 -1.79
CA ILE A 171 13.33 -1.94 -1.06
C ILE A 171 14.36 -2.54 -0.09
N ALA A 172 14.01 -3.57 0.67
CA ALA A 172 14.94 -4.24 1.57
C ALA A 172 16.14 -4.80 0.80
N THR A 173 15.89 -5.40 -0.36
CA THR A 173 16.94 -5.90 -1.26
C THR A 173 17.77 -4.76 -1.86
N ALA A 174 17.13 -3.71 -2.38
CA ALA A 174 17.80 -2.62 -3.08
C ALA A 174 18.73 -1.80 -2.18
N TYR A 175 18.40 -1.69 -0.88
CA TYR A 175 19.17 -0.92 0.09
C TYR A 175 19.96 -1.78 1.08
N ASP A 176 20.10 -3.08 0.81
CA ASP A 176 20.85 -4.04 1.65
C ASP A 176 20.42 -4.00 3.13
N LEU A 177 19.10 -3.84 3.34
CA LEU A 177 18.54 -3.90 4.68
C LEU A 177 18.64 -5.35 5.14
N LYS A 178 19.37 -5.58 6.24
CA LYS A 178 19.47 -6.90 6.85
C LYS A 178 18.09 -7.37 7.30
N GLU A 179 17.36 -8.06 6.42
CA GLU A 179 16.30 -8.92 6.88
C GLU A 179 16.97 -9.96 7.79
N PRO A 180 16.50 -10.17 9.03
CA PRO A 180 16.89 -11.35 9.74
C PRO A 180 16.34 -12.51 8.91
N PHE A 181 17.22 -13.14 8.12
CA PHE A 181 16.97 -14.38 7.42
C PHE A 181 16.76 -15.44 8.51
N VAL A 182 15.54 -15.52 9.03
CA VAL A 182 15.15 -16.62 9.90
C VAL A 182 14.85 -17.78 8.97
N VAL A 183 15.90 -18.49 8.57
CA VAL A 183 15.76 -19.95 8.45
C VAL A 183 15.38 -20.40 9.85
N ASP A 184 14.09 -20.63 10.07
CA ASP A 184 13.66 -21.46 11.20
C ASP A 184 14.36 -22.81 10.99
N ALA A 185 15.52 -23.00 11.63
CA ALA A 185 16.23 -24.28 11.63
C ALA A 185 15.34 -25.40 12.22
N ALA A 186 14.26 -25.03 12.92
CA ALA A 186 13.22 -25.95 13.41
C ALA A 186 12.20 -26.38 12.34
N ALA A 187 12.05 -25.65 11.22
CA ALA A 187 11.17 -26.04 10.11
C ALA A 187 11.87 -26.98 9.10
N ALA A 188 13.21 -27.00 9.09
CA ALA A 188 14.02 -27.84 8.20
C ALA A 188 13.85 -29.35 8.44
N ASP A 189 13.34 -29.76 9.60
CA ASP A 189 13.09 -31.17 9.93
C ASP A 189 11.71 -31.69 9.48
N SER A 190 10.89 -30.83 8.84
CA SER A 190 9.50 -31.16 8.44
C SER A 190 9.32 -31.53 6.96
N GLY A 191 10.39 -31.62 6.17
CA GLY A 191 10.34 -32.15 4.80
C GLY A 191 9.41 -31.42 3.83
N SER A 192 9.02 -30.17 4.10
CA SER A 192 8.23 -29.37 3.17
C SER A 192 9.13 -28.50 2.28
N SER A 193 8.95 -28.66 0.98
CA SER A 193 9.76 -28.16 -0.13
C SER A 193 9.80 -26.63 -0.27
N ASP A 194 11.01 -26.10 -0.49
CA ASP A 194 11.38 -24.93 -1.28
C ASP A 194 10.32 -23.84 -1.50
N GLN A 195 10.21 -22.89 -0.56
CA GLN A 195 9.75 -21.53 -0.83
C GLN A 195 10.50 -20.53 0.08
N PRO A 196 10.96 -19.38 -0.43
CA PRO A 196 11.56 -18.35 0.40
C PRO A 196 10.54 -17.78 1.40
N LEU A 197 10.77 -17.99 2.69
CA LEU A 197 10.00 -17.38 3.78
C LEU A 197 10.37 -15.89 3.87
N PHE A 198 9.41 -15.01 3.57
CA PHE A 198 9.55 -13.58 3.87
C PHE A 198 9.74 -13.38 5.38
N SER A 199 10.77 -12.65 5.79
CA SER A 199 10.93 -12.28 7.20
C SER A 199 10.00 -11.13 7.52
N TYR A 200 8.88 -11.40 8.20
CA TYR A 200 7.88 -10.37 8.54
C TYR A 200 8.23 -9.52 9.77
N GLY A 201 9.46 -9.65 10.28
CA GLY A 201 9.92 -8.96 11.49
C GLY A 201 10.10 -7.45 11.34
N HIS A 202 10.46 -6.83 12.46
CA HIS A 202 10.82 -5.41 12.54
C HIS A 202 12.18 -5.17 11.88
N VAL A 203 12.17 -4.75 10.61
CA VAL A 203 13.38 -4.39 9.84
C VAL A 203 13.39 -2.87 9.67
N PRO A 204 14.31 -2.14 10.34
CA PRO A 204 14.44 -0.69 10.17
C PRO A 204 14.56 -0.29 8.70
N GLY A 205 13.84 0.75 8.28
CA GLY A 205 13.79 1.21 6.89
C GLY A 205 12.63 0.63 6.08
N VAL A 206 11.97 -0.42 6.57
CA VAL A 206 10.75 -0.99 5.97
C VAL A 206 9.70 -1.37 7.01
N THR A 207 9.73 -0.75 8.19
CA THR A 207 8.74 -0.99 9.25
C THR A 207 7.34 -0.51 8.85
N PHE A 208 7.24 0.49 7.96
CA PHE A 208 5.99 0.93 7.34
C PHE A 208 5.17 -0.23 6.75
N TYR A 209 5.86 -1.17 6.11
CA TYR A 209 5.25 -2.33 5.46
C TYR A 209 5.04 -3.53 6.41
N ALA A 210 5.52 -3.45 7.64
CA ALA A 210 5.38 -4.50 8.64
C ALA A 210 4.06 -4.34 9.43
N PHE A 211 3.34 -5.43 9.62
CA PHE A 211 2.10 -5.45 10.39
C PHE A 211 2.24 -6.40 11.58
N GLN A 212 1.45 -6.17 12.63
CA GLN A 212 1.31 -7.10 13.74
C GLN A 212 0.17 -8.09 13.45
N SER A 213 0.18 -9.25 14.12
CA SER A 213 -0.87 -10.25 14.01
C SER A 213 -2.19 -9.71 14.57
N LEU A 214 -3.33 -10.17 14.05
CA LEU A 214 -4.63 -9.59 14.40
C LEU A 214 -4.96 -9.69 15.91
N HIS A 215 -4.43 -10.71 16.58
CA HIS A 215 -4.71 -11.02 17.99
C HIS A 215 -3.44 -11.08 18.86
N SER A 216 -2.30 -10.56 18.39
CA SER A 216 -1.08 -10.48 19.21
C SER A 216 -0.08 -9.47 18.68
N ASN A 217 0.84 -9.02 19.54
CA ASN A 217 1.91 -8.08 19.16
C ASN A 217 3.04 -8.74 18.33
N LYS A 218 2.87 -10.00 17.92
CA LYS A 218 3.85 -10.69 17.08
C LYS A 218 3.78 -10.16 15.64
N PRO A 219 4.91 -10.09 14.92
CA PRO A 219 4.88 -9.72 13.51
C PRO A 219 3.99 -10.66 12.69
N ALA A 220 3.19 -10.09 11.79
CA ALA A 220 2.24 -10.82 10.95
C ALA A 220 2.96 -11.56 9.82
N ASN A 221 2.94 -12.89 9.85
CA ASN A 221 3.39 -13.67 8.70
C ASN A 221 2.41 -13.58 7.51
N GLN A 222 2.72 -14.23 6.39
CA GLN A 222 1.86 -14.23 5.20
C GLN A 222 0.42 -14.67 5.46
N GLY A 223 0.23 -15.66 6.35
CA GLY A 223 -1.09 -16.13 6.77
C GLY A 223 -1.84 -15.06 7.57
N GLU A 224 -1.17 -14.39 8.50
CA GLU A 224 -1.72 -13.26 9.25
C GLU A 224 -2.06 -12.07 8.34
N ILE A 225 -1.22 -11.73 7.37
CA ILE A 225 -1.55 -10.68 6.37
C ILE A 225 -2.85 -11.02 5.62
N LYS A 226 -3.05 -12.29 5.25
CA LYS A 226 -4.32 -12.74 4.63
C LYS A 226 -5.50 -12.58 5.60
N ARG A 227 -5.34 -12.93 6.89
CA ARG A 227 -6.38 -12.76 7.92
C ARG A 227 -6.72 -11.29 8.16
N ILE A 228 -5.73 -10.40 8.22
CA ILE A 228 -5.94 -8.96 8.38
C ILE A 228 -6.73 -8.40 7.20
N LYS A 229 -6.40 -8.79 5.97
CA LYS A 229 -7.16 -8.38 4.77
C LYS A 229 -8.60 -8.86 4.81
N LEU A 230 -8.83 -10.09 5.27
CA LEU A 230 -10.18 -10.64 5.40
C LEU A 230 -10.96 -9.89 6.48
N TRP A 231 -10.38 -9.72 7.67
CA TRP A 231 -10.96 -8.94 8.76
C TRP A 231 -11.37 -7.54 8.30
N PHE A 232 -10.49 -6.80 7.63
CA PHE A 232 -10.82 -5.46 7.16
C PHE A 232 -11.98 -5.47 6.16
N LYS A 233 -12.00 -6.42 5.22
CA LYS A 233 -13.09 -6.56 4.24
C LYS A 233 -14.42 -6.91 4.90
N ASP A 234 -14.41 -7.80 5.90
CA ASP A 234 -15.61 -8.19 6.62
C ASP A 234 -16.16 -7.03 7.46
N SER A 235 -15.28 -6.30 8.16
CA SER A 235 -15.63 -5.04 8.84
C SER A 235 -16.25 -4.02 7.88
N MET A 236 -15.66 -3.80 6.71
CA MET A 236 -16.23 -2.94 5.68
C MET A 236 -17.60 -3.42 5.19
N ASN A 237 -17.80 -4.73 5.04
CA ASN A 237 -19.08 -5.28 4.62
C ASN A 237 -20.16 -4.96 5.67
N SER A 238 -19.86 -5.15 6.96
CA SER A 238 -20.74 -4.76 8.06
C SER A 238 -21.03 -3.25 8.08
N ALA A 239 -20.04 -2.39 7.82
CA ALA A 239 -20.27 -0.96 7.67
C ALA A 239 -21.21 -0.66 6.49
N GLY A 240 -20.97 -1.29 5.34
CA GLY A 240 -21.79 -1.13 4.14
C GLY A 240 -23.24 -1.59 4.32
N GLU A 241 -23.49 -2.61 5.15
CA GLU A 241 -24.85 -3.04 5.53
C GLU A 241 -25.56 -1.98 6.37
N LYS A 242 -24.90 -1.44 7.40
CA LYS A 242 -25.43 -0.38 8.26
C LYS A 242 -25.77 0.89 7.48
N LEU A 243 -24.92 1.26 6.52
CA LEU A 243 -25.06 2.47 5.72
C LEU A 243 -26.06 2.33 4.56
N GLY A 244 -26.41 1.11 4.20
CA GLY A 244 -27.29 0.82 3.07
C GLY A 244 -26.76 1.33 1.73
N VAL A 245 -27.65 1.41 0.75
CA VAL A 245 -27.30 1.72 -0.64
C VAL A 245 -26.71 3.13 -0.80
N VAL A 246 -27.14 4.11 -0.01
CA VAL A 246 -26.66 5.50 -0.12
C VAL A 246 -25.20 5.60 0.33
N GLY A 247 -24.83 5.04 1.48
CA GLY A 247 -23.43 5.10 1.92
C GLY A 247 -22.51 4.21 1.09
N LYS A 248 -22.98 3.04 0.62
CA LYS A 248 -22.22 2.24 -0.37
C LYS A 248 -21.89 3.05 -1.63
N ARG A 249 -22.84 3.88 -2.12
CA ARG A 249 -22.59 4.80 -3.26
C ARG A 249 -21.58 5.88 -2.91
N ALA A 250 -21.71 6.52 -1.75
CA ALA A 250 -20.78 7.55 -1.30
C ALA A 250 -19.34 7.04 -1.24
N ILE A 251 -19.15 5.83 -0.68
CA ILE A 251 -17.86 5.16 -0.63
C ILE A 251 -17.35 4.86 -2.04
N LEU A 252 -18.16 4.20 -2.88
CA LEU A 252 -17.75 3.87 -4.26
C LEU A 252 -17.36 5.11 -5.09
N SER A 253 -18.08 6.22 -4.93
CA SER A 253 -17.73 7.47 -5.62
C SER A 253 -16.37 8.00 -5.20
N GLU A 254 -16.02 7.87 -3.92
CA GLU A 254 -14.76 8.39 -3.39
C GLU A 254 -13.57 7.45 -3.63
N VAL A 255 -13.79 6.14 -3.72
CA VAL A 255 -12.69 5.21 -3.98
C VAL A 255 -11.98 5.55 -5.30
N LYS A 256 -12.71 6.01 -6.33
CA LYS A 256 -12.10 6.47 -7.59
C LYS A 256 -11.15 7.66 -7.35
N THR A 257 -11.60 8.68 -6.61
CA THR A 257 -10.78 9.82 -6.16
C THR A 257 -9.54 9.35 -5.40
N ALA A 258 -9.69 8.38 -4.49
CA ALA A 258 -8.57 7.82 -3.73
C ALA A 258 -7.54 7.14 -4.65
N TYR A 259 -7.97 6.36 -5.65
CA TYR A 259 -7.07 5.79 -6.66
C TYR A 259 -6.37 6.86 -7.51
N GLU A 260 -7.09 7.88 -7.95
CA GLU A 260 -6.54 8.98 -8.74
C GLU A 260 -5.44 9.73 -7.99
N LEU A 261 -5.69 10.06 -6.72
CA LEU A 261 -4.71 10.74 -5.86
C LEU A 261 -3.48 9.88 -5.61
N ASN A 262 -3.64 8.56 -5.40
CA ASN A 262 -2.51 7.63 -5.27
C ASN A 262 -1.74 7.49 -6.58
N GLY A 263 -2.43 7.40 -7.72
CA GLY A 263 -1.80 7.32 -9.04
C GLY A 263 -0.99 8.55 -9.37
N ALA A 264 -1.54 9.73 -9.12
CA ALA A 264 -0.82 10.98 -9.32
C ALA A 264 0.35 11.15 -8.34
N LEU A 265 0.24 10.65 -7.10
CA LEU A 265 1.37 10.62 -6.16
C LEU A 265 2.50 9.75 -6.71
N LEU A 266 2.20 8.54 -7.19
CA LEU A 266 3.19 7.66 -7.80
C LEU A 266 3.77 8.24 -9.09
N ALA A 267 2.97 8.92 -9.90
CA ALA A 267 3.43 9.61 -11.10
C ALA A 267 4.38 10.78 -10.79
N SER A 268 4.36 11.32 -9.57
CA SER A 268 5.30 12.35 -9.11
C SER A 268 6.67 11.80 -8.68
N LEU A 269 6.85 10.47 -8.69
CA LEU A 269 8.12 9.84 -8.39
C LEU A 269 9.11 10.00 -9.55
N GLN A 270 10.35 10.28 -9.18
CA GLN A 270 11.42 10.53 -10.13
C GLN A 270 12.27 9.26 -10.32
N GLY A 271 12.55 8.92 -11.57
CA GLY A 271 13.45 7.82 -11.89
C GLY A 271 14.92 8.14 -11.59
N PRO A 272 15.83 7.15 -11.69
CA PRO A 272 17.25 7.35 -11.50
C PRO A 272 17.82 8.51 -12.32
N GLY A 273 18.53 9.44 -11.67
CA GLY A 273 19.26 10.53 -12.34
C GLY A 273 18.43 11.75 -12.73
N ALA A 274 17.13 11.81 -12.40
CA ALA A 274 16.28 12.97 -12.65
C ALA A 274 16.43 14.09 -11.61
N ASP A 275 16.97 13.80 -10.43
CA ASP A 275 17.07 14.70 -9.27
C ASP A 275 18.38 15.51 -9.23
N GLY A 276 19.30 15.32 -10.19
CA GLY A 276 20.60 16.01 -10.21
C GLY A 276 21.52 15.65 -9.03
N SER A 277 21.08 14.75 -8.16
CA SER A 277 21.83 14.21 -7.04
C SER A 277 23.03 13.45 -7.59
N SER A 278 24.24 13.80 -7.12
CA SER A 278 25.41 12.95 -7.35
C SER A 278 25.05 11.57 -6.80
N VAL A 279 24.97 10.57 -7.67
CA VAL A 279 24.73 9.19 -7.30
C VAL A 279 25.69 8.85 -6.18
N LYS A 280 25.22 8.85 -4.92
CA LYS A 280 25.91 8.09 -3.88
C LYS A 280 25.84 6.67 -4.40
N SER A 281 26.96 6.19 -4.93
CA SER A 281 27.09 4.86 -5.49
C SER A 281 26.38 3.91 -4.55
N LYS A 282 25.41 3.13 -5.07
CA LYS A 282 24.84 1.99 -4.36
C LYS A 282 25.98 1.32 -3.59
N PRO A 283 25.86 1.03 -2.28
CA PRO A 283 26.83 0.15 -1.64
C PRO A 283 26.91 -1.08 -2.54
N LYS A 284 28.12 -1.41 -3.02
CA LYS A 284 28.33 -2.57 -3.88
C LYS A 284 27.88 -3.80 -3.08
N SER A 285 26.65 -4.24 -3.25
CA SER A 285 26.22 -5.52 -2.71
C SER A 285 26.95 -6.57 -3.53
N ASN A 286 27.81 -7.34 -2.86
CA ASN A 286 28.50 -8.48 -3.48
C ASN A 286 27.58 -9.71 -3.58
N THR A 287 26.26 -9.50 -3.52
CA THR A 287 25.25 -10.54 -3.62
C THR A 287 24.37 -10.21 -4.83
N SER A 288 24.82 -10.63 -6.02
CA SER A 288 23.94 -10.73 -7.16
C SER A 288 22.87 -11.76 -6.84
N ALA A 289 21.71 -11.34 -6.34
CA ALA A 289 20.53 -12.20 -6.32
C ALA A 289 20.29 -12.60 -7.78
N SER A 290 20.47 -13.88 -8.09
CA SER A 290 20.31 -14.40 -9.44
C SER A 290 18.91 -14.03 -9.95
N PRO A 291 18.75 -13.65 -11.24
CA PRO A 291 17.45 -13.36 -11.85
C PRO A 291 16.40 -14.44 -11.57
N MET A 292 16.83 -15.70 -11.40
CA MET A 292 15.96 -16.81 -11.00
C MET A 292 15.33 -16.64 -9.61
N HIS A 293 16.04 -16.08 -8.62
CA HIS A 293 15.48 -15.88 -7.28
C HIS A 293 14.37 -14.82 -7.28
N ILE A 294 14.52 -13.76 -8.08
CA ILE A 294 13.51 -12.71 -8.24
C ILE A 294 12.26 -13.29 -8.92
N VAL A 295 12.45 -14.10 -9.97
CA VAL A 295 11.35 -14.78 -10.68
C VAL A 295 10.63 -15.78 -9.77
N ILE A 296 11.37 -16.56 -8.97
CA ILE A 296 10.79 -17.53 -8.02
C ILE A 296 9.98 -16.82 -6.92
N VAL A 297 10.47 -15.70 -6.38
CA VAL A 297 9.76 -14.91 -5.37
C VAL A 297 8.50 -14.25 -5.95
N LEU A 298 8.56 -13.71 -7.17
CA LEU A 298 7.40 -13.15 -7.86
C LEU A 298 6.36 -14.23 -8.18
N LEU A 299 6.79 -15.43 -8.60
CA LEU A 299 5.94 -16.61 -8.79
C LEU A 299 5.29 -17.08 -7.48
N ALA A 300 6.02 -17.08 -6.37
CA ALA A 300 5.53 -17.48 -5.05
C ALA A 300 4.46 -16.52 -4.49
N VAL A 301 4.69 -15.22 -4.63
CA VAL A 301 3.73 -14.17 -4.26
C VAL A 301 2.50 -14.21 -5.17
N TYR A 302 2.69 -14.53 -6.45
CA TYR A 302 1.60 -14.70 -7.41
C TYR A 302 0.76 -15.96 -7.13
N LEU A 303 1.37 -17.11 -6.85
CA LEU A 303 0.67 -18.33 -6.44
C LEU A 303 -0.14 -18.11 -5.15
N ALA A 304 0.33 -17.25 -4.24
CA ALA A 304 -0.42 -16.85 -3.06
C ALA A 304 -1.61 -15.90 -3.34
N HIS A 305 -1.57 -15.16 -4.45
CA HIS A 305 -2.70 -14.41 -5.02
C HIS A 305 -3.67 -15.31 -5.82
N PHE A 306 -3.15 -16.39 -6.40
CA PHE A 306 -3.88 -17.33 -7.27
C PHE A 306 -4.90 -18.19 -6.51
N VAL A 307 -4.77 -18.33 -5.18
CA VAL A 307 -5.79 -18.99 -4.33
C VAL A 307 -7.13 -18.20 -4.28
N TRP A 308 -7.29 -17.10 -5.04
CA TRP A 308 -8.53 -16.31 -5.12
C TRP A 308 -8.94 -15.87 -6.56
N SER A 309 -8.39 -16.45 -7.62
CA SER A 309 -8.82 -16.20 -9.02
C SER A 309 -9.07 -17.51 -9.77
N THR A 310 -10.17 -17.60 -10.53
CA THR A 310 -10.57 -18.80 -11.30
C THR A 310 -10.64 -18.57 -12.81
N SER A 311 -10.01 -17.51 -13.34
CA SER A 311 -10.16 -17.12 -14.75
C SER A 311 -8.97 -17.52 -15.63
N VAL A 312 -9.24 -18.23 -16.73
CA VAL A 312 -8.26 -18.61 -17.78
C VAL A 312 -7.60 -17.39 -18.44
N ALA A 313 -8.29 -16.22 -18.44
CA ALA A 313 -7.73 -14.99 -19.00
C ALA A 313 -6.57 -14.42 -18.16
N ASP A 314 -6.55 -14.69 -16.86
CA ASP A 314 -5.47 -14.25 -15.96
C ASP A 314 -4.18 -15.06 -16.22
N LEU A 315 -4.33 -16.31 -16.66
CA LEU A 315 -3.25 -17.23 -17.02
C LEU A 315 -2.51 -16.79 -18.29
N LEU A 316 -3.25 -16.34 -19.31
CA LEU A 316 -2.66 -15.87 -20.58
C LEU A 316 -1.93 -14.53 -20.44
N ARG A 317 -2.44 -13.61 -19.60
CA ARG A 317 -1.76 -12.34 -19.29
C ARG A 317 -0.45 -12.58 -18.53
N PHE A 318 -0.43 -13.60 -17.69
CA PHE A 318 0.76 -13.98 -16.94
C PHE A 318 1.85 -14.60 -17.82
N GLU A 319 1.52 -15.49 -18.76
CA GLU A 319 2.51 -16.03 -19.71
C GLU A 319 3.18 -14.91 -20.51
N GLN A 320 2.41 -13.93 -20.98
CA GLN A 320 2.94 -12.78 -21.71
C GLN A 320 3.86 -11.90 -20.85
N TRP A 321 3.49 -11.69 -19.59
CA TRP A 321 4.28 -10.91 -18.64
C TRP A 321 5.58 -11.63 -18.22
N ILE A 322 5.53 -12.93 -17.90
CA ILE A 322 6.74 -13.74 -17.63
C ILE A 322 7.67 -13.74 -18.82
N THR A 323 7.14 -13.94 -20.03
CA THR A 323 7.95 -13.93 -21.25
C THR A 323 8.66 -12.59 -21.39
N SER A 324 7.99 -11.47 -21.08
CA SER A 324 8.60 -10.14 -21.12
C SER A 324 9.73 -9.90 -20.10
N ILE A 325 9.67 -10.57 -18.95
CA ILE A 325 10.70 -10.51 -17.90
C ILE A 325 11.89 -11.41 -18.21
N LEU A 326 11.63 -12.61 -18.74
CA LEU A 326 12.68 -13.60 -19.03
C LEU A 326 13.45 -13.30 -20.33
N THR A 327 12.91 -12.48 -21.23
CA THR A 327 13.58 -12.08 -22.48
C THR A 327 14.36 -10.74 -22.37
N ARG A 328 14.54 -10.20 -21.17
CA ARG A 328 15.37 -9.01 -20.88
C ARG A 328 16.53 -9.38 -19.96
#